data_AF-A0A5P9H878-F1
#
_entry.id   AF-A0A5P9H878-F1
#
_cell.length_a   1.000
_cell.length_b   1.000
_cell.length_c   1.000
_cell.angle_alpha   90.00
_cell.angle_beta   90.00
_cell.angle_gamma   90.00
#
_symmetry.space_group_name_H-M   'P 1'
#
loop_
_entity.id
_entity.type
_entity.pdbx_description
1 polymer ?
#
loop_
_entity_poly.entity_id
_entity_poly.type
_entity_poly.pdbx_seq_one_letter_code
_entity_poly.pdbx_strand_id
1 'polypeptide(L)'
;MALFIKCQYHFKFRNDVPTRFHRQRREVAFAPGGGKPPIVVPWESVAAWVTQAQGATQYGVQRQYGLGLGFIDPDTGEQHFLELPQPGLPLAMGLWESVRAYMEYEVHTREEIQDPNGLHRPGDPPYEGVHTFHHARRRLHRRHRDGEIGLFKVAMWYAWHVLVLWTIPFHLAEWEIRAIQKAGRKTLPASLEEWSQPIPREQWAQPSEALERLSAEVRRRYAQQPNRPITAIFAEVYAEETTLPA
;
A
#
# COMPACT_ATOMS: atom_id res chain seq x y z
N MET A 1 -5.65 -20.26 25.90
CA MET A 1 -5.79 -20.75 24.50
C MET A 1 -5.88 -19.61 23.48
N ALA A 2 -6.80 -18.64 23.63
CA ALA A 2 -6.94 -17.51 22.70
C ALA A 2 -5.67 -16.64 22.55
N LEU A 3 -4.96 -16.35 23.65
CA LEU A 3 -3.70 -15.59 23.60
C LEU A 3 -2.60 -16.35 22.85
N PHE A 4 -2.52 -17.67 23.01
CA PHE A 4 -1.56 -18.51 22.30
C PHE A 4 -1.84 -18.55 20.80
N ILE A 5 -3.12 -18.71 20.41
CA ILE A 5 -3.55 -18.61 19.01
C ILE A 5 -3.22 -17.22 18.45
N LYS A 6 -3.51 -16.15 19.20
CA LYS A 6 -3.18 -14.77 18.81
C LYS A 6 -1.67 -14.58 18.62
N CYS A 7 -0.86 -15.09 19.55
CA CYS A 7 0.60 -15.07 19.45
C CYS A 7 1.11 -15.91 18.27
N GLN A 8 0.53 -17.08 18.00
CA GLN A 8 0.92 -17.91 16.85
C GLN A 8 0.59 -17.21 15.53
N TYR A 9 -0.62 -16.67 15.38
CA TYR A 9 -1.00 -15.90 14.18
C TYR A 9 -0.18 -14.62 14.04
N HIS A 10 0.12 -13.95 15.16
CA HIS A 10 1.05 -12.84 15.17
C HIS A 10 2.41 -13.31 14.68
N PHE A 11 2.97 -14.44 15.09
CA PHE A 11 4.27 -14.86 14.57
C PHE A 11 4.25 -15.47 13.16
N LYS A 12 3.09 -15.81 12.58
CA LYS A 12 3.01 -16.34 11.20
C LYS A 12 3.56 -15.38 10.15
N PHE A 13 3.35 -14.07 10.30
CA PHE A 13 3.90 -13.06 9.38
C PHE A 13 5.43 -13.11 9.25
N ARG A 14 6.13 -13.75 10.19
CA ARG A 14 7.60 -13.82 10.16
C ARG A 14 8.12 -14.78 9.10
N ASN A 15 7.30 -15.73 8.65
CA ASN A 15 7.67 -16.73 7.66
C ASN A 15 7.15 -16.39 6.26
N ASP A 16 6.17 -15.50 6.16
CA ASP A 16 5.58 -15.11 4.89
C ASP A 16 6.47 -14.06 4.22
N VAL A 17 6.76 -14.28 2.94
CA VAL A 17 7.48 -13.32 2.11
C VAL A 17 6.46 -12.30 1.61
N PRO A 18 6.65 -10.99 1.84
CA PRO A 18 5.70 -9.99 1.36
C PRO A 18 5.72 -9.92 -0.16
N THR A 19 4.56 -9.62 -0.76
CA THR A 19 4.47 -9.24 -2.19
C THR A 19 5.28 -7.97 -2.42
N ARG A 20 6.04 -7.91 -3.51
CA ARG A 20 6.93 -6.80 -3.82
C ARG A 20 6.66 -6.24 -5.21
N PHE A 21 6.84 -4.94 -5.34
CA PHE A 21 6.61 -4.18 -6.57
C PHE A 21 7.93 -3.55 -7.02
N HIS A 22 8.33 -3.82 -8.26
CA HIS A 22 9.58 -3.32 -8.82
C HIS A 22 9.32 -2.40 -10.02
N ARG A 23 9.19 -1.09 -9.74
CA ARG A 23 8.84 -0.08 -10.75
C ARG A 23 9.80 -0.04 -11.94
N GLN A 24 11.11 -0.20 -11.72
CA GLN A 24 12.11 -0.07 -12.80
C GLN A 24 12.04 -1.24 -13.78
N ARG A 25 11.60 -2.41 -13.30
CA ARG A 25 11.40 -3.61 -14.13
C ARG A 25 9.96 -3.68 -14.64
N ARG A 26 9.06 -2.87 -14.09
CA ARG A 26 7.60 -2.97 -14.24
C ARG A 26 7.11 -4.40 -13.99
N GLU A 27 7.53 -4.97 -12.86
CA GLU A 27 7.21 -6.35 -12.45
C GLU A 27 6.72 -6.40 -11.00
N VAL A 28 5.94 -7.44 -10.69
CA VAL A 28 5.44 -7.75 -9.34
C VAL A 28 5.84 -9.16 -8.97
N ALA A 29 6.43 -9.31 -7.79
CA ALA A 29 6.79 -10.61 -7.24
C ALA A 29 5.75 -11.02 -6.19
N PHE A 30 4.96 -12.04 -6.53
CA PHE A 30 4.03 -12.72 -5.63
C PHE A 30 4.74 -13.85 -4.91
N ALA A 31 4.49 -13.98 -3.61
CA ALA A 31 4.97 -15.11 -2.83
C ALA A 31 3.78 -16.00 -2.45
N PRO A 32 3.63 -17.19 -3.06
CA PRO A 32 2.49 -18.08 -2.79
C PRO A 32 2.51 -18.74 -1.40
N GLY A 33 3.43 -18.34 -0.52
CA GLY A 33 3.60 -18.89 0.82
C GLY A 33 4.21 -20.30 0.83
N GLY A 34 4.47 -20.83 2.03
CA GLY A 34 4.89 -22.23 2.20
C GLY A 34 6.28 -22.57 1.64
N GLY A 35 7.16 -21.59 1.43
CA GLY A 35 8.53 -21.82 0.95
C GLY A 35 8.65 -22.09 -0.56
N LYS A 36 7.56 -21.97 -1.32
CA LYS A 36 7.59 -21.98 -2.79
C LYS A 36 8.36 -20.77 -3.33
N PRO A 37 9.03 -20.88 -4.49
CA PRO A 37 9.72 -19.74 -5.10
C PRO A 37 8.72 -18.61 -5.42
N PRO A 38 9.18 -17.34 -5.39
CA PRO A 38 8.36 -16.22 -5.78
C PRO A 38 8.01 -16.30 -7.26
N ILE A 39 6.78 -15.94 -7.60
CA ILE A 39 6.30 -15.86 -8.98
C ILE A 39 6.39 -14.39 -9.40
N VAL A 40 7.25 -14.11 -10.37
CA VAL A 40 7.44 -12.75 -10.90
C VAL A 40 6.60 -12.61 -12.17
N VAL A 41 5.78 -11.58 -12.21
CA VAL A 41 4.90 -11.30 -13.35
C VAL A 41 5.03 -9.85 -13.81
N PRO A 42 4.81 -9.55 -15.09
CA PRO A 42 4.71 -8.18 -15.58
C PRO A 42 3.62 -7.41 -14.82
N TRP A 43 3.86 -6.13 -14.54
CA TRP A 43 2.89 -5.26 -13.88
C TRP A 43 1.57 -5.16 -14.64
N GLU A 44 1.65 -5.12 -15.97
CA GLU A 44 0.49 -4.97 -16.84
C GLU A 44 -0.38 -6.23 -16.94
N SER A 45 0.13 -7.39 -16.50
CA SER A 45 -0.68 -8.61 -16.38
C SER A 45 -1.39 -8.73 -15.03
N VAL A 46 -1.12 -7.84 -14.08
CA VAL A 46 -1.76 -7.85 -12.75
C VAL A 46 -3.13 -7.18 -12.84
N ALA A 47 -4.15 -7.93 -12.46
CA ALA A 47 -5.49 -7.41 -12.23
C ALA A 47 -5.62 -6.93 -10.78
N ALA A 48 -6.30 -5.80 -10.60
CA ALA A 48 -6.71 -5.28 -9.30
C ALA A 48 -8.23 -5.18 -9.22
N TRP A 49 -8.80 -5.52 -8.07
CA TRP A 49 -10.23 -5.41 -7.83
C TRP A 49 -10.51 -4.97 -6.40
N VAL A 50 -11.68 -4.38 -6.19
CA VAL A 50 -12.16 -4.06 -4.84
C VAL A 50 -13.38 -4.93 -4.55
N THR A 51 -13.31 -5.69 -3.46
CA THR A 51 -14.43 -6.49 -2.99
C THR A 51 -15.24 -5.71 -1.97
N GLN A 52 -16.56 -5.85 -2.03
CA GLN A 52 -17.48 -5.42 -0.99
C GLN A 52 -18.38 -6.60 -0.64
N ALA A 53 -18.30 -7.05 0.61
CA ALA A 53 -19.22 -8.03 1.17
C ALA A 53 -20.14 -7.33 2.19
N GLN A 54 -21.42 -7.71 2.20
CA GLN A 54 -22.39 -7.21 3.17
C GLN A 54 -23.14 -8.39 3.80
N GLY A 55 -23.19 -8.43 5.13
CA GLY A 55 -23.97 -9.38 5.92
C GLY A 55 -24.95 -8.66 6.82
N ALA A 56 -26.19 -9.16 6.89
CA ALA A 56 -27.18 -8.70 7.86
C ALA A 56 -27.20 -9.64 9.06
N THR A 57 -27.08 -9.08 10.27
CA THR A 57 -27.16 -9.83 11.53
C THR A 57 -28.23 -9.20 12.43
N GLN A 58 -28.59 -9.88 13.53
CA GLN A 58 -29.48 -9.31 14.56
C GLN A 58 -28.95 -8.01 15.17
N TYR A 59 -27.64 -7.76 15.07
CA TYR A 59 -26.96 -6.56 15.57
C TYR A 59 -26.78 -5.46 14.51
N GLY A 60 -27.31 -5.66 13.30
CA GLY A 60 -27.26 -4.70 12.20
C GLY A 60 -26.51 -5.22 10.97
N VAL A 61 -26.28 -4.29 10.04
CA VAL A 61 -25.62 -4.56 8.75
C VAL A 61 -24.11 -4.38 8.91
N GLN A 62 -23.35 -5.45 8.69
CA GLN A 62 -21.90 -5.41 8.63
C GLN A 62 -21.44 -5.37 7.17
N ARG A 63 -20.55 -4.44 6.84
CA ARG A 63 -19.88 -4.36 5.54
C ARG A 63 -18.40 -4.64 5.72
N GLN A 64 -17.84 -5.40 4.79
CA GLN A 64 -16.43 -5.72 4.71
C GLN A 64 -15.95 -5.30 3.32
N TYR A 65 -14.76 -4.72 3.26
CA TYR A 65 -14.14 -4.32 2.00
C TYR A 65 -12.76 -4.96 1.90
N GLY A 66 -12.28 -5.18 0.69
CA GLY A 66 -10.94 -5.69 0.44
C GLY A 66 -10.37 -5.17 -0.86
N LEU A 67 -9.05 -5.00 -0.91
CA LEU A 67 -8.31 -4.81 -2.16
C LEU A 67 -7.71 -6.15 -2.56
N GLY A 68 -8.08 -6.64 -3.73
CA GLY A 68 -7.50 -7.81 -4.35
C GLY A 68 -6.49 -7.42 -5.44
N LEU A 69 -5.36 -8.10 -5.47
CA LEU A 69 -4.34 -8.01 -6.52
C LEU A 69 -3.96 -9.41 -6.95
N GLY A 70 -3.99 -9.71 -8.24
CA GLY A 70 -3.67 -11.05 -8.70
C GLY A 70 -3.46 -11.14 -10.19
N PHE A 71 -3.12 -12.34 -10.64
CA PHE A 71 -2.94 -12.66 -12.04
C PHE A 71 -3.35 -14.12 -12.29
N ILE A 72 -3.52 -14.44 -13.57
CA ILE A 72 -3.75 -15.81 -14.02
C ILE A 72 -2.44 -16.27 -14.66
N ASP A 73 -1.87 -17.36 -14.17
CA ASP A 73 -0.67 -17.94 -14.75
C ASP A 73 -1.02 -18.49 -16.16
N PRO A 74 -0.37 -18.01 -17.25
CA PRO A 74 -0.65 -18.46 -18.60
C PRO A 74 -0.36 -19.95 -18.84
N ASP A 75 0.64 -20.50 -18.14
CA ASP A 75 1.12 -21.86 -18.38
C ASP A 75 0.27 -22.90 -17.63
N THR A 76 -0.15 -22.57 -16.40
CA THR A 76 -0.89 -23.49 -15.52
C THR A 76 -2.40 -23.20 -15.47
N GLY A 77 -2.81 -21.99 -15.82
CA GLY A 77 -4.17 -21.50 -15.63
C GLY A 77 -4.55 -21.27 -14.15
N GLU A 78 -3.61 -21.39 -13.21
CA GLU A 78 -3.86 -21.18 -11.78
C GLU A 78 -3.99 -19.67 -11.48
N GLN A 79 -4.95 -19.33 -10.62
CA GLN A 79 -5.16 -17.95 -10.18
C GLN A 79 -4.36 -17.70 -8.91
N HIS A 80 -3.46 -16.72 -8.96
CA HIS A 80 -2.70 -16.29 -7.80
C HIS A 80 -3.12 -14.89 -7.41
N PHE A 81 -3.55 -14.71 -6.15
CA PHE A 81 -4.03 -13.43 -5.67
C PHE A 81 -3.69 -13.17 -4.20
N LEU A 82 -3.64 -11.89 -3.87
CA LEU A 82 -3.52 -11.34 -2.54
C LEU A 82 -4.76 -10.50 -2.25
N GLU A 83 -5.47 -10.81 -1.17
CA GLU A 83 -6.56 -9.99 -0.67
C GLU A 83 -6.15 -9.29 0.63
N LEU A 84 -6.25 -7.96 0.62
CA LEU A 84 -5.95 -7.10 1.75
C LEU A 84 -7.26 -6.54 2.32
N PRO A 85 -7.67 -6.92 3.53
CA PRO A 85 -8.90 -6.40 4.14
C PRO A 85 -8.77 -4.90 4.40
N GLN A 86 -9.80 -4.14 4.03
CA GLN A 86 -9.84 -2.69 4.16
C GLN A 86 -11.05 -2.24 5.00
N PRO A 87 -10.88 -1.23 5.88
CA PRO A 87 -11.98 -0.75 6.71
C PRO A 87 -13.09 -0.01 5.94
N GLY A 88 -12.84 0.37 4.69
CA GLY A 88 -13.78 1.12 3.87
C GLY A 88 -13.42 1.13 2.39
N LEU A 89 -14.44 1.31 1.54
CA LEU A 89 -14.26 1.41 0.08
C LEU A 89 -13.26 2.51 -0.34
N PRO A 90 -13.32 3.75 0.19
CA PRO A 90 -12.36 4.79 -0.18
C PRO A 90 -10.91 4.43 0.19
N LEU A 91 -10.71 3.66 1.27
CA LEU A 91 -9.38 3.23 1.68
C LEU A 91 -8.83 2.13 0.75
N ALA A 92 -9.68 1.21 0.30
CA ALA A 92 -9.28 0.22 -0.71
C ALA A 92 -8.88 0.88 -2.03
N MET A 93 -9.69 1.82 -2.50
CA MET A 93 -9.39 2.61 -3.69
C MET A 93 -8.11 3.44 -3.51
N GLY A 94 -7.97 4.14 -2.37
CA GLY A 94 -6.78 4.94 -2.07
C GLY A 94 -5.51 4.11 -1.96
N LEU A 95 -5.59 2.89 -1.43
CA LEU A 95 -4.46 1.96 -1.40
C LEU A 95 -4.07 1.50 -2.81
N TRP A 96 -5.04 1.16 -3.66
CA TRP A 96 -4.77 0.87 -5.08
C TRP A 96 -4.12 2.05 -5.79
N GLU A 97 -4.67 3.26 -5.63
CA GLU A 97 -4.11 4.47 -6.23
C GLU A 97 -2.69 4.76 -5.71
N SER A 98 -2.39 4.44 -4.45
CA SER A 98 -1.04 4.56 -3.90
C SER A 98 -0.05 3.59 -4.56
N VAL A 99 -0.45 2.33 -4.78
CA VAL A 99 0.37 1.33 -5.47
C VAL A 99 0.56 1.74 -6.94
N ARG A 100 -0.53 2.14 -7.61
CA ARG A 100 -0.51 2.59 -9.00
C ARG A 100 0.36 3.84 -9.17
N ALA A 101 0.27 4.81 -8.25
CA ALA A 101 1.15 5.97 -8.24
C ALA A 101 2.62 5.54 -8.11
N TYR A 102 2.97 4.72 -7.12
CA TYR A 102 4.34 4.21 -6.98
C TYR A 102 4.88 3.50 -8.24
N MET A 103 4.02 2.76 -8.97
CA MET A 103 4.39 2.05 -10.19
C MET A 103 4.43 2.93 -11.46
N GLU A 104 3.53 3.90 -11.60
CA GLU A 104 3.32 4.68 -12.83
C GLU A 104 3.72 6.16 -12.76
N TYR A 105 3.53 6.85 -11.62
CA TYR A 105 3.58 8.32 -11.54
C TYR A 105 4.07 8.89 -10.20
N GLU A 106 4.88 9.96 -10.27
CA GLU A 106 5.00 11.11 -9.33
C GLU A 106 5.28 10.90 -7.83
N VAL A 107 5.05 9.72 -7.27
CA VAL A 107 5.22 9.47 -5.85
C VAL A 107 6.41 8.56 -5.64
N HIS A 108 7.48 9.14 -5.14
CA HIS A 108 8.73 8.42 -4.89
C HIS A 108 8.80 7.85 -3.49
N THR A 109 7.98 8.37 -2.57
CA THR A 109 8.03 7.97 -1.17
C THR A 109 6.65 7.85 -0.52
N ARG A 110 6.53 6.96 0.47
CA ARG A 110 5.30 6.84 1.27
C ARG A 110 4.96 8.17 1.96
N GLU A 111 5.98 8.96 2.28
CA GLU A 111 5.85 10.24 2.96
C GLU A 111 5.02 11.25 2.16
N GLU A 112 5.17 11.28 0.84
CA GLU A 112 4.38 12.14 -0.06
C GLU A 112 2.88 11.82 -0.01
N ILE A 113 2.51 10.58 0.34
CA ILE A 113 1.12 10.12 0.45
C ILE A 113 0.61 10.22 1.90
N GLN A 114 1.45 9.91 2.89
CA GLN A 114 1.02 9.61 4.27
C GLN A 114 1.56 10.54 5.37
N ASP A 115 2.07 11.74 5.05
CA ASP A 115 2.40 12.74 6.09
C ASP A 115 1.47 13.97 6.12
N PRO A 116 0.19 13.82 6.48
CA PRO A 116 -0.75 14.93 6.54
C PRO A 116 -0.39 15.97 7.62
N ASN A 117 0.49 15.63 8.56
CA ASN A 117 0.84 16.50 9.69
C ASN A 117 2.26 17.10 9.61
N GLY A 118 3.05 16.74 8.59
CA GLY A 118 4.45 17.16 8.46
C GLY A 118 5.30 16.72 9.66
N LEU A 119 4.99 15.56 10.24
CA LEU A 119 5.68 15.07 11.44
C LEU A 119 6.99 14.36 11.11
N HIS A 120 7.09 13.81 9.90
CA HIS A 120 8.30 13.18 9.42
C HIS A 120 9.29 14.24 8.93
N ARG A 121 10.59 14.03 9.16
CA ARG A 121 11.65 14.95 8.73
C ARG A 121 12.70 14.22 7.88
N PRO A 122 13.45 14.95 7.04
CA PRO A 122 14.56 14.36 6.31
C PRO A 122 15.53 13.64 7.25
N GLY A 123 15.75 12.34 7.02
CA GLY A 123 16.61 11.48 7.84
C GLY A 123 15.90 10.64 8.90
N ASP A 124 14.59 10.82 9.10
CA ASP A 124 13.81 9.96 9.99
C ASP A 124 13.59 8.56 9.36
N PRO A 125 13.44 7.49 10.17
CA PRO A 125 13.11 6.16 9.66
C PRO A 125 11.74 6.12 8.97
N PRO A 126 11.51 5.23 7.98
CA PRO A 126 10.27 5.15 7.18
C PRO A 126 9.09 4.53 7.96
N TYR A 127 9.06 4.61 9.28
CA TYR A 127 8.02 4.09 10.14
C TYR A 127 7.74 5.08 11.26
N GLU A 128 6.53 5.06 11.82
CA GLU A 128 6.21 5.90 12.97
C GLU A 128 6.83 5.33 14.24
N GLY A 129 7.37 6.20 15.09
CA GLY A 129 8.07 5.79 16.30
C GLY A 129 8.24 6.92 17.31
N VAL A 130 9.25 6.78 18.16
CA VAL A 130 9.53 7.71 19.26
C VAL A 130 9.94 9.07 18.72
N HIS A 131 10.66 9.10 17.59
CA HIS A 131 10.99 10.33 16.89
C HIS A 131 9.71 11.10 16.54
N THR A 132 8.69 10.46 15.97
CA THR A 132 7.40 11.08 15.61
C THR A 132 6.73 11.75 16.80
N PHE A 133 6.77 11.13 17.99
CA PHE A 133 6.29 11.74 19.23
C PHE A 133 7.08 13.01 19.59
N HIS A 134 8.40 12.99 19.47
CA HIS A 134 9.23 14.18 19.70
C HIS A 134 8.99 15.28 18.66
N HIS A 135 8.71 14.94 17.40
CA HIS A 135 8.31 15.90 16.37
C HIS A 135 6.95 16.52 16.68
N ALA A 136 5.98 15.71 17.12
CA ALA A 136 4.66 16.18 17.53
C ALA A 136 4.73 17.13 18.73
N ARG A 137 5.54 16.79 19.74
CA ARG A 137 5.78 17.67 20.89
C ARG A 137 6.46 18.98 20.49
N ARG A 138 7.45 18.94 19.60
CA ARG A 138 8.11 20.15 19.06
C ARG A 138 7.13 21.02 18.27
N ARG A 139 6.28 20.41 17.44
CA ARG A 139 5.23 21.09 16.68
C ARG A 139 4.22 21.75 17.62
N LEU A 140 3.77 21.05 18.66
CA LEU A 140 2.87 21.59 19.68
C LEU A 140 3.42 22.88 20.30
N HIS A 141 4.68 22.85 20.76
CA HIS A 141 5.32 24.02 21.37
C HIS A 141 5.56 25.16 20.39
N ARG A 142 5.89 24.84 19.13
CA ARG A 142 6.00 25.84 18.07
C ARG A 142 4.66 26.56 17.87
N ARG A 143 3.58 25.80 17.66
CA ARG A 143 2.24 26.35 17.46
C ARG A 143 1.77 27.20 18.64
N HIS A 144 2.17 26.85 19.86
CA HIS A 144 1.87 27.66 21.05
C HIS A 144 2.66 28.98 21.05
N ARG A 145 3.96 28.93 20.70
CA ARG A 145 4.81 30.13 20.57
C ARG A 145 4.30 31.07 19.48
N ASP A 146 3.81 30.51 18.38
CA ASP A 146 3.28 31.26 17.24
C ASP A 146 1.84 31.75 17.47
N GLY A 147 1.26 31.47 18.64
CA GLY A 147 -0.09 31.91 19.02
C GLY A 147 -1.24 31.14 18.37
N GLU A 148 -0.97 30.09 17.58
CA GLU A 148 -2.00 29.29 16.93
C GLU A 148 -2.84 28.45 17.91
N ILE A 149 -2.27 28.12 19.07
CA ILE A 149 -2.91 27.28 20.08
C ILE A 149 -2.69 27.86 21.49
N GLY A 150 -3.75 27.85 22.30
CA GLY A 150 -3.68 28.29 23.70
C GLY A 150 -3.11 27.23 24.65
N LEU A 151 -2.74 27.66 25.85
CA LEU A 151 -2.17 26.82 26.92
C LEU A 151 -3.04 25.60 27.25
N PHE A 152 -4.37 25.73 27.21
CA PHE A 152 -5.30 24.63 27.46
C PHE A 152 -5.06 23.43 26.53
N LYS A 153 -4.81 23.68 25.24
CA LYS A 153 -4.55 22.60 24.27
C LYS A 153 -3.23 21.90 24.56
N VAL A 154 -2.21 22.65 25.00
CA VAL A 154 -0.92 22.10 25.42
C VAL A 154 -1.09 21.23 26.66
N ALA A 155 -1.80 21.70 27.67
CA ALA A 155 -2.08 20.95 28.90
C ALA A 155 -2.86 19.67 28.61
N MET A 156 -3.91 19.76 27.78
CA MET A 156 -4.72 18.60 27.37
C MET A 156 -3.89 17.57 26.60
N TRP A 157 -2.99 18.02 25.72
CA TRP A 157 -2.09 17.12 24.99
C TRP A 157 -1.22 16.32 25.96
N TYR A 158 -0.65 16.96 26.99
CA TYR A 158 0.14 16.25 27.99
C TYR A 158 -0.69 15.30 28.85
N ALA A 159 -1.86 15.73 29.33
CA ALA A 159 -2.76 14.88 30.10
C ALA A 159 -3.15 13.62 29.32
N TRP A 160 -3.52 13.77 28.05
CA TRP A 160 -3.84 12.65 27.17
C TRP A 160 -2.67 11.68 27.02
N HIS A 161 -1.46 12.17 26.76
CA HIS A 161 -0.31 11.28 26.59
C HIS A 161 0.09 10.58 27.89
N VAL A 162 -0.12 11.18 29.07
CA VAL A 162 0.07 10.47 30.34
C VAL A 162 -0.91 9.30 30.46
N LEU A 163 -2.18 9.49 30.09
CA LEU A 163 -3.19 8.43 30.11
C LEU A 163 -2.86 7.29 29.14
N VAL A 164 -2.21 7.60 28.01
CA VAL A 164 -1.80 6.63 26.97
C VAL A 164 -0.38 6.09 27.21
N LEU A 165 0.12 6.12 28.45
CA LEU A 165 1.44 5.56 28.81
C LEU A 165 2.63 6.25 28.11
N TRP A 166 2.47 7.51 27.76
CA TRP A 166 3.50 8.41 27.23
C TRP A 166 4.19 7.88 25.97
N THR A 167 5.51 7.64 26.03
CA THR A 167 6.33 7.14 24.91
C THR A 167 6.42 5.62 24.86
N ILE A 168 5.88 4.90 25.85
CA ILE A 168 6.00 3.44 25.96
C ILE A 168 5.40 2.73 24.73
N PRO A 169 4.21 3.09 24.22
CA PRO A 169 3.66 2.46 23.02
C PRO A 169 4.56 2.63 21.79
N PHE A 170 5.22 3.79 21.65
CA PHE A 170 6.14 4.06 20.53
C PHE A 170 7.41 3.21 20.62
N HIS A 171 7.98 3.01 21.81
CA HIS A 171 9.11 2.11 22.00
C HIS A 171 8.74 0.64 21.70
N LEU A 172 7.52 0.23 22.08
CA LEU A 172 7.01 -1.10 21.77
C LEU A 172 6.87 -1.30 20.25
N ALA A 173 6.29 -0.31 19.55
CA ALA A 173 6.18 -0.33 18.10
C ALA A 173 7.56 -0.41 17.42
N GLU A 174 8.53 0.40 17.84
CA GLU A 174 9.91 0.35 17.30
C GLU A 174 10.61 -0.99 17.56
N TRP A 175 10.33 -1.63 18.71
CA TRP A 175 10.85 -2.96 19.00
C TRP A 175 10.22 -4.01 18.07
N GLU A 176 8.92 -3.95 17.86
CA GLU A 176 8.19 -4.85 16.97
C GLU A 176 8.66 -4.70 15.51
N ILE A 177 8.79 -3.46 15.02
CA ILE A 177 9.29 -3.15 13.69
C ILE A 177 10.71 -3.72 13.50
N ARG A 178 11.60 -3.53 14.48
CA ARG A 178 12.95 -4.12 14.44
C ARG A 178 12.89 -5.66 14.40
N ALA A 179 11.97 -6.27 15.15
CA ALA A 179 11.78 -7.71 15.13
C ALA A 179 11.27 -8.22 13.77
N ILE A 180 10.36 -7.49 13.12
CA ILE A 180 9.82 -7.77 11.79
C ILE A 180 10.91 -7.61 10.73
N GLN A 181 11.64 -6.49 10.71
CA GLN A 181 12.72 -6.23 9.75
C GLN A 181 13.81 -7.32 9.83
N LYS A 182 14.18 -7.72 11.05
CA LYS A 182 15.13 -8.81 11.27
C LYS A 182 14.60 -10.17 10.81
N ALA A 183 13.29 -10.41 10.93
CA ALA A 183 12.67 -11.65 10.45
C ALA A 183 12.58 -11.67 8.92
N GLY A 184 12.08 -10.61 8.29
CA GLY A 184 11.94 -10.52 6.83
C GLY A 184 13.27 -10.65 6.09
N ARG A 185 14.37 -10.15 6.64
CA ARG A 185 15.72 -10.37 6.08
C ARG A 185 16.18 -11.83 6.11
N LYS A 186 15.67 -12.64 7.05
CA LYS A 186 16.06 -14.05 7.19
C LYS A 186 15.26 -14.98 6.28
N THR A 187 14.08 -14.55 5.85
CA THR A 187 13.14 -15.38 5.10
C THR A 187 13.09 -15.02 3.61
N LEU A 188 13.79 -13.97 3.18
CA LEU A 188 13.83 -13.60 1.77
C LEU A 188 14.69 -14.62 0.97
N PRO A 189 14.13 -15.25 -0.08
CA PRO A 189 14.93 -16.05 -0.99
C PRO A 189 15.99 -15.20 -1.70
N ALA A 190 17.19 -15.75 -1.92
CA ALA A 190 18.30 -15.02 -2.55
C ALA A 190 17.93 -14.45 -3.94
N SER A 191 17.14 -15.19 -4.73
CA SER A 191 16.65 -14.73 -6.03
C SER A 191 15.77 -13.48 -5.92
N LEU A 192 14.98 -13.36 -4.86
CA LEU A 192 14.13 -12.19 -4.63
C LEU A 192 14.92 -10.99 -4.11
N GLU A 193 15.99 -11.23 -3.34
CA GLU A 193 16.90 -10.18 -2.89
C GLU A 193 17.64 -9.57 -4.08
N GLU A 194 18.15 -10.41 -4.99
CA GLU A 194 18.80 -9.98 -6.23
C GLU A 194 17.83 -9.24 -7.16
N TRP A 195 16.63 -9.79 -7.35
CA TRP A 195 15.58 -9.14 -8.13
C TRP A 195 15.17 -7.77 -7.57
N SER A 196 15.23 -7.60 -6.24
CA SER A 196 14.89 -6.35 -5.56
C SER A 196 15.95 -5.25 -5.70
N GLN A 197 17.14 -5.56 -6.24
CA GLN A 197 18.21 -4.56 -6.39
C GLN A 197 17.90 -3.57 -7.53
N PRO A 198 18.27 -2.29 -7.36
CA PRO A 198 18.05 -1.29 -8.38
C PRO A 198 18.84 -1.61 -9.65
N ILE A 199 18.20 -1.42 -10.80
CA ILE A 199 18.82 -1.60 -12.12
C ILE A 199 19.23 -0.25 -12.73
N PRO A 200 20.26 -0.24 -13.61
CA PRO A 200 20.66 0.95 -14.36
C PRO A 200 19.50 1.55 -15.16
N ARG A 201 19.49 2.88 -15.34
CA ARG A 201 18.39 3.61 -15.99
C ARG A 201 18.14 3.15 -17.42
N GLU A 202 19.19 2.70 -18.09
CA GLU A 202 19.16 2.21 -19.47
C GLU A 202 18.38 0.89 -19.60
N GLN A 203 18.20 0.17 -18.49
CA GLN A 203 17.48 -1.11 -18.44
C GLN A 203 16.05 -0.94 -17.90
N TRP A 204 15.58 0.29 -17.68
CA TRP A 204 14.24 0.51 -17.15
C TRP A 204 13.20 0.15 -18.19
N ALA A 205 12.30 -0.77 -17.81
CA ALA A 205 11.18 -1.15 -18.64
C ALA A 205 10.23 0.05 -18.84
N GLN A 206 9.79 0.23 -20.07
CA GLN A 206 8.79 1.25 -20.42
C GLN A 206 7.38 0.64 -20.41
N PRO A 207 6.34 1.45 -20.24
CA PRO A 207 4.97 1.02 -20.47
C PRO A 207 4.80 0.40 -21.86
N SER A 208 3.90 -0.58 -22.01
CA SER A 208 3.63 -1.14 -23.34
C SER A 208 2.99 -0.09 -24.27
N GLU A 209 3.26 -0.22 -25.58
CA GLU A 209 2.65 0.64 -26.60
C GLU A 209 1.12 0.59 -26.57
N ALA A 210 0.55 -0.60 -26.28
CA ALA A 210 -0.88 -0.77 -26.08
C ALA A 210 -1.39 0.06 -24.90
N LEU A 211 -0.71 0.00 -23.75
CA LEU A 211 -1.09 0.78 -22.57
C LEU A 211 -1.01 2.29 -22.83
N GLU A 212 0.05 2.77 -23.47
CA GLU A 212 0.20 4.18 -23.82
C GLU A 212 -0.91 4.66 -24.78
N ARG A 213 -1.17 3.87 -25.83
CA ARG A 213 -2.23 4.16 -26.82
C ARG A 213 -3.61 4.20 -26.15
N LEU A 214 -3.97 3.19 -25.37
CA LEU A 214 -5.27 3.12 -24.69
C LEU A 214 -5.42 4.25 -23.67
N SER A 215 -4.36 4.56 -22.93
CA SER A 215 -4.35 5.69 -21.99
C SER A 215 -4.56 7.04 -22.69
N ALA A 216 -3.90 7.24 -23.84
CA ALA A 216 -4.08 8.44 -24.65
C ALA A 216 -5.52 8.55 -25.18
N GLU A 217 -6.10 7.44 -25.63
CA GLU A 217 -7.48 7.40 -26.13
C GLU A 217 -8.50 7.73 -25.04
N VAL A 218 -8.36 7.15 -23.84
CA VAL A 218 -9.22 7.46 -22.70
C VAL A 218 -9.13 8.94 -22.33
N ARG A 219 -7.91 9.50 -22.26
CA ARG A 219 -7.70 10.94 -21.98
C ARG A 219 -8.37 11.83 -23.03
N ARG A 220 -8.25 11.46 -24.32
CA ARG A 220 -8.87 12.20 -25.43
C ARG A 220 -10.39 12.20 -25.32
N ARG A 221 -11.02 11.03 -25.10
CA ARG A 221 -12.48 10.92 -24.96
C ARG A 221 -13.00 11.64 -23.73
N TYR A 222 -12.27 11.54 -22.61
CA TYR A 222 -12.62 12.23 -21.38
C TYR A 222 -12.58 13.76 -21.55
N ALA A 223 -11.55 14.29 -22.24
CA ALA A 223 -11.47 15.72 -22.54
C ALA A 223 -12.62 16.22 -23.43
N GLN A 224 -13.12 15.39 -24.34
CA GLN A 224 -14.27 15.71 -25.20
C GLN A 224 -15.61 15.61 -24.46
N GLN A 225 -15.70 14.72 -23.46
CA GLN A 225 -16.95 14.37 -22.75
C GLN A 225 -16.74 14.37 -21.23
N PRO A 226 -16.41 15.52 -20.60
CA PRO A 226 -16.02 15.56 -19.19
C PRO A 226 -17.15 15.18 -18.22
N ASN A 227 -18.41 15.36 -18.63
CA ASN A 227 -19.59 15.01 -17.82
C ASN A 227 -19.92 13.52 -17.84
N ARG A 228 -19.27 12.74 -18.71
CA ARG A 228 -19.53 11.31 -18.85
C ARG A 228 -18.78 10.53 -17.76
N PRO A 229 -19.38 9.48 -17.16
CA PRO A 229 -18.68 8.65 -16.20
C PRO A 229 -17.43 8.02 -16.84
N ILE A 230 -16.27 8.23 -16.21
CA ILE A 230 -14.97 7.77 -16.74
C ILE A 230 -14.93 6.25 -16.91
N THR A 231 -15.63 5.51 -16.05
CA THR A 231 -15.73 4.04 -16.14
C THR A 231 -16.39 3.57 -17.43
N ALA A 232 -17.36 4.31 -17.96
CA ALA A 232 -18.00 3.99 -19.24
C ALA A 232 -17.07 4.28 -20.42
N ILE A 233 -16.20 5.29 -20.33
CA ILE A 233 -15.19 5.58 -21.33
C ILE A 233 -14.14 4.46 -21.35
N PHE A 234 -13.65 4.05 -20.17
CA PHE A 234 -12.74 2.90 -20.05
C PHE A 234 -13.36 1.63 -20.64
N ALA A 235 -14.60 1.30 -20.29
CA ALA A 235 -15.26 0.10 -20.78
C ALA A 235 -15.35 0.07 -22.32
N GLU A 236 -15.69 1.18 -22.97
CA GLU A 236 -15.74 1.26 -24.43
C GLU A 236 -14.38 1.10 -25.09
N VAL A 237 -13.37 1.84 -24.62
CA VAL A 237 -12.02 1.80 -25.21
C VAL A 237 -11.43 0.39 -25.13
N TYR A 238 -11.60 -0.29 -23.99
CA TYR A 238 -11.10 -1.66 -23.83
C TYR A 238 -11.97 -2.70 -24.55
N ALA A 239 -13.27 -2.47 -24.72
CA ALA A 239 -14.12 -3.33 -25.53
C ALA A 239 -13.73 -3.26 -27.02
N GLU A 240 -13.45 -2.06 -27.53
CA GLU A 240 -12.96 -1.85 -28.90
C GLU A 240 -11.62 -2.55 -29.13
N GLU A 241 -10.70 -2.47 -28.17
CA GLU A 241 -9.42 -3.19 -28.22
C GLU A 241 -9.59 -4.71 -28.34
N THR A 242 -10.49 -5.28 -27.53
CA THR A 242 -10.77 -6.73 -27.53
C THR A 242 -11.37 -7.20 -28.87
N THR A 243 -11.99 -6.28 -29.63
CA THR A 243 -12.59 -6.59 -30.94
C THR A 243 -11.65 -6.44 -32.13
N LEU A 244 -10.45 -5.86 -31.94
CA LEU A 244 -9.44 -5.76 -33.00
C LEU A 244 -8.70 -7.11 -33.13
N PRO A 245 -8.54 -7.66 -34.35
CA PRO A 245 -7.72 -8.85 -34.54
C PRO A 245 -6.25 -8.54 -34.20
N ALA A 246 -5.65 -9.42 -33.40
CA ALA A 246 -4.24 -9.35 -32.97
C ALA A 246 -3.25 -9.34 -34.14
#